data_AF-A0A7J7T1D1-F1
#
_entry.id   AF-A0A7J7T1D1-F1
#
_cell.length_a   1.000
_cell.length_b   1.000
_cell.length_c   1.000
_cell.angle_alpha   90.00
_cell.angle_beta   90.00
_cell.angle_gamma   90.00
#
_symmetry.space_group_name_H-M   'P 1'
#
loop_
_entity.id
_entity.type
_entity.pdbx_description
1 polymer ?
#
loop_
_entity_poly.entity_id
_entity_poly.type
_entity_poly.pdbx_seq_one_letter_code
_entity_poly.pdbx_strand_id
1 'polypeptide(L)'
;MGSGPVAGSVRARYLVFFQYVGTDFNGSAAVRGAQRAVGVQNYLEEAAEKLKSVVPVKFIISSRTDAGVHALSNAAHLDVQRRAGQPPFTPEVLTEALNTHLRHPAIRVLQAFRVPTDFHARHAATSRTYLYRLVTGCARYDQLSVFERNRCWALRAE
;
A
#
# COMPACT_ATOMS: atom_id res chain seq x y z
N MET A 1 -11.94 30.54 12.44
CA MET A 1 -11.06 31.22 11.46
C MET A 1 -10.71 30.22 10.37
N GLY A 2 -11.43 30.26 9.25
CA GLY A 2 -11.22 29.35 8.13
C GLY A 2 -10.03 29.82 7.30
N SER A 3 -9.00 28.97 7.19
CA SER A 3 -7.91 29.16 6.25
C SER A 3 -8.46 28.98 4.83
N GLY A 4 -8.63 30.07 4.10
CA GLY A 4 -8.86 30.04 2.65
C GLY A 4 -7.69 29.38 1.91
N PRO A 5 -7.89 28.97 0.65
CA PRO A 5 -6.85 28.29 -0.13
C PRO A 5 -5.62 29.19 -0.26
N VAL A 6 -4.47 28.67 0.17
CA VAL A 6 -3.17 29.33 0.01
C VAL A 6 -2.86 29.39 -1.47
N ALA A 7 -2.98 30.58 -2.05
CA ALA A 7 -2.65 30.86 -3.44
C ALA A 7 -1.24 30.33 -3.76
N GLY A 8 -1.13 29.43 -4.75
CA GLY A 8 0.14 28.90 -5.23
C GLY A 8 0.54 27.50 -4.75
N SER A 9 -0.28 26.79 -3.96
CA SER A 9 -0.07 25.35 -3.69
C SER A 9 -0.92 24.47 -4.62
N VAL A 10 -0.27 23.57 -5.36
CA VAL A 10 -0.96 22.67 -6.31
C VAL A 10 -1.05 21.27 -5.69
N ARG A 11 -2.28 20.76 -5.57
CA ARG A 11 -2.55 19.37 -5.20
C ARG A 11 -2.31 18.47 -6.41
N ALA A 12 -1.50 17.44 -6.24
CA ALA A 12 -1.25 16.44 -7.27
C ALA A 12 -1.71 15.06 -6.79
N ARG A 13 -2.39 14.33 -7.68
CA ARG A 13 -2.78 12.94 -7.46
C ARG A 13 -1.74 12.00 -8.04
N TYR A 14 -1.44 10.96 -7.30
CA TYR A 14 -0.55 9.90 -7.73
C TYR A 14 -1.25 8.55 -7.65
N LEU A 15 -1.06 7.73 -8.68
CA LEU A 15 -1.24 6.28 -8.61
C LEU A 15 0.07 5.67 -8.13
N VAL A 16 0.02 4.78 -7.16
CA VAL A 16 1.19 4.02 -6.68
C VAL A 16 0.90 2.53 -6.75
N PHE A 17 1.91 1.78 -7.16
CA PHE A 17 1.93 0.33 -7.05
C PHE A 17 2.82 -0.07 -5.88
N PHE A 18 2.39 -1.03 -5.10
CA PHE A 18 3.10 -1.48 -3.91
C PHE A 18 2.90 -2.97 -3.67
N GLN A 19 3.87 -3.57 -3.00
CA GLN A 19 3.87 -4.98 -2.64
C GLN A 19 3.98 -5.15 -1.13
N TYR A 20 3.52 -6.29 -0.63
CA TYR A 20 3.71 -6.65 0.77
C TYR A 20 3.59 -8.14 1.03
N VAL A 21 4.33 -8.61 2.04
CA VAL A 21 4.12 -9.93 2.65
C VAL A 21 3.10 -9.77 3.77
N GLY A 22 1.86 -10.19 3.50
CA GLY A 22 0.68 -10.09 4.36
C GLY A 22 0.72 -10.73 5.75
N THR A 23 1.70 -11.59 6.05
CA THR A 23 1.68 -12.51 7.21
C THR A 23 1.42 -11.82 8.55
N ASP A 24 2.04 -10.66 8.77
CA ASP A 24 1.99 -9.96 10.05
C ASP A 24 0.92 -8.85 10.10
N PHE A 25 0.09 -8.74 9.06
CA PHE A 25 -0.90 -7.66 8.91
C PHE A 25 -2.34 -8.16 9.06
N ASN A 26 -3.20 -7.31 9.63
CA ASN A 26 -4.65 -7.55 9.69
C ASN A 26 -5.36 -7.17 8.37
N GLY A 27 -4.71 -7.47 7.25
CA GLY A 27 -5.14 -7.11 5.92
C GLY A 27 -4.64 -5.75 5.46
N SER A 28 -5.11 -5.33 4.28
CA SER A 28 -4.59 -4.13 3.63
C SER A 28 -5.21 -2.84 4.16
N ALA A 29 -6.44 -2.88 4.67
CA ALA A 29 -7.20 -1.69 5.06
C ALA A 29 -6.69 -1.10 6.38
N ALA A 30 -6.79 0.22 6.52
CA ALA A 30 -6.41 0.88 7.76
C ALA A 30 -7.32 0.44 8.92
N VAL A 31 -6.71 0.07 10.04
CA VAL A 31 -7.40 -0.27 11.29
C VAL A 31 -7.29 0.92 12.26
N ARG A 32 -8.35 1.17 13.04
CA ARG A 32 -8.38 2.23 14.07
C ARG A 32 -8.56 1.62 15.46
N GLY A 33 -7.82 2.14 16.45
CA GLY A 33 -7.89 1.71 17.85
C GLY A 33 -6.61 1.05 18.35
N ALA A 34 -6.55 0.74 19.66
CA ALA A 34 -5.40 0.14 20.33
C ALA A 34 -5.20 -1.37 20.02
N GLN A 35 -5.58 -1.81 18.83
CA GLN A 35 -5.47 -3.22 18.43
C GLN A 35 -4.01 -3.58 18.12
N ARG A 36 -3.66 -4.82 18.47
CA ARG A 36 -2.30 -5.37 18.33
C ARG A 36 -1.85 -5.56 16.88
N ALA A 37 -2.79 -5.55 15.91
CA ALA A 37 -2.52 -5.82 14.50
C ALA A 37 -2.86 -4.61 13.62
N VAL A 38 -1.86 -4.14 12.87
CA VAL A 38 -1.89 -2.92 12.06
C VAL A 38 -2.13 -3.30 10.59
N GLY A 39 -2.91 -2.51 9.86
CA GLY A 39 -3.12 -2.72 8.43
C GLY A 39 -2.00 -2.15 7.57
N VAL A 40 -1.80 -2.67 6.37
CA VAL A 40 -0.77 -2.17 5.42
C VAL A 40 -0.95 -0.67 5.14
N GLN A 41 -2.20 -0.22 4.98
CA GLN A 41 -2.52 1.19 4.76
C GLN A 41 -2.03 2.11 5.87
N ASN A 42 -2.05 1.67 7.14
CA ASN A 42 -1.58 2.50 8.25
C ASN A 42 -0.09 2.84 8.09
N TYR A 43 0.76 1.88 7.72
CA TYR A 43 2.19 2.11 7.48
C TYR A 43 2.45 2.98 6.26
N LEU A 44 1.67 2.80 5.18
CA LEU A 44 1.75 3.65 3.99
C LEU A 44 1.41 5.11 4.32
N GLU A 45 0.36 5.33 5.12
CA GLU A 45 -0.06 6.66 5.55
C GLU A 45 0.94 7.28 6.54
N GLU A 46 1.50 6.51 7.48
CA GLU A 46 2.58 6.98 8.38
C GLU A 46 3.82 7.44 7.59
N ALA A 47 4.23 6.67 6.59
CA ALA A 47 5.34 7.06 5.71
C ALA A 47 5.00 8.34 4.94
N ALA A 48 3.75 8.47 4.49
CA ALA A 48 3.29 9.63 3.74
C ALA A 48 3.18 10.92 4.56
N GLU A 49 3.00 10.85 5.88
CA GLU A 49 3.08 12.01 6.78
C GLU A 49 4.45 12.72 6.66
N LYS A 50 5.52 11.95 6.40
CA LYS A 50 6.88 12.49 6.25
C LYS A 50 7.09 13.26 4.94
N LEU A 51 6.16 13.17 3.99
CA LEU A 51 6.15 14.00 2.77
C LEU A 51 5.84 15.48 3.05
N LYS A 52 5.38 15.81 4.28
CA LYS A 52 5.05 17.19 4.71
C LYS A 52 4.03 17.86 3.79
N SER A 53 3.06 17.09 3.32
CA SER A 53 1.90 17.60 2.58
C SER A 53 1.13 18.60 3.45
N VAL A 54 0.61 19.65 2.83
CA VAL A 54 -0.24 20.67 3.48
C VAL A 54 -1.55 20.05 3.96
N VAL A 55 -2.05 19.05 3.25
CA VAL A 55 -3.24 18.27 3.63
C VAL A 55 -2.86 16.85 4.04
N PRO A 56 -3.61 16.22 4.96
CA PRO A 56 -3.40 14.82 5.31
C PRO A 56 -3.41 13.93 4.08
N VAL A 57 -2.37 13.11 3.92
CA VAL A 57 -2.28 12.15 2.83
C VAL A 57 -3.05 10.89 3.23
N LYS A 58 -3.98 10.47 2.38
CA LYS A 58 -4.73 9.23 2.54
C LYS A 58 -4.53 8.34 1.33
N PHE A 59 -4.40 7.04 1.57
CA PHE A 59 -4.31 6.05 0.51
C PHE A 59 -5.70 5.48 0.25
N ILE A 60 -6.13 5.50 -1.01
CA ILE A 60 -7.33 4.79 -1.44
C ILE A 60 -6.89 3.59 -2.25
N ILE A 61 -6.85 2.43 -1.58
CA ILE A 61 -6.40 1.16 -2.14
C ILE A 61 -7.42 0.62 -3.16
N SER A 62 -6.91 0.09 -4.28
CA SER A 62 -7.70 -0.45 -5.39
C SER A 62 -8.42 -1.75 -5.04
N SER A 63 -7.74 -2.65 -4.31
CA SER A 63 -8.31 -3.91 -3.82
C SER A 63 -7.95 -4.14 -2.36
N ARG A 64 -8.96 -4.45 -1.53
CA ARG A 64 -8.71 -4.85 -0.14
C ARG A 64 -8.26 -6.31 -0.11
N THR A 65 -7.32 -6.63 0.78
CA THR A 65 -6.97 -8.02 1.10
C THR A 65 -7.21 -8.28 2.58
N ASP A 66 -7.61 -9.52 2.88
CA ASP A 66 -7.82 -9.98 4.26
C ASP A 66 -6.49 -10.23 4.99
N ALA A 67 -6.57 -10.50 6.29
CA ALA A 67 -5.41 -10.81 7.13
C ALA A 67 -4.58 -11.97 6.57
N GLY A 68 -3.25 -11.83 6.60
CA GLY A 68 -2.32 -12.82 6.07
C GLY A 68 -2.13 -12.83 4.55
N VAL A 69 -3.05 -12.27 3.76
CA VAL A 69 -2.96 -12.27 2.28
C VAL A 69 -1.85 -11.33 1.81
N HIS A 70 -0.96 -11.82 0.94
CA HIS A 70 0.11 -11.02 0.34
C HIS A 70 -0.35 -10.27 -0.91
N ALA A 71 0.44 -9.29 -1.35
CA ALA A 71 0.28 -8.69 -2.67
C ALA A 71 1.63 -8.56 -3.38
N LEU A 72 1.70 -9.07 -4.61
CA LEU A 72 2.83 -8.85 -5.52
C LEU A 72 2.81 -7.43 -6.11
N SER A 73 1.61 -6.90 -6.36
CA SER A 73 1.40 -5.53 -6.87
C SER A 73 -0.04 -5.10 -6.64
N ASN A 74 -0.33 -4.54 -5.48
CA ASN A 74 -1.56 -3.79 -5.24
C ASN A 74 -1.38 -2.34 -5.71
N ALA A 75 -2.48 -1.64 -5.95
CA ALA A 75 -2.49 -0.26 -6.40
C ALA A 75 -3.25 0.61 -5.41
N ALA A 76 -2.85 1.88 -5.27
CA ALA A 76 -3.61 2.89 -4.54
C ALA A 76 -3.46 4.24 -5.23
N HIS A 77 -4.38 5.16 -4.96
CA HIS A 77 -4.12 6.57 -5.24
C HIS A 77 -4.05 7.37 -3.96
N LEU A 78 -3.26 8.44 -4.00
CA LEU A 78 -3.08 9.41 -2.92
C LEU A 78 -2.97 10.81 -3.50
N ASP A 79 -3.34 11.79 -2.70
CA ASP A 79 -3.17 13.20 -3.05
C ASP A 79 -2.11 13.85 -2.15
N VAL A 80 -1.19 14.57 -2.77
CA VAL A 80 -0.13 15.31 -2.08
C VAL A 80 -0.20 16.78 -2.49
N GLN A 81 -0.24 17.67 -1.50
CA GLN A 81 -0.22 19.11 -1.73
C GLN A 81 1.04 19.68 -1.11
N ARG A 82 1.97 20.17 -1.93
CA ARG A 82 3.20 20.79 -1.42
C ARG A 82 2.97 22.25 -1.06
N ARG A 83 3.86 22.82 -0.26
CA ARG A 83 3.78 24.25 0.14
C ARG A 83 3.89 25.15 -1.10
N ALA A 84 3.38 26.38 -0.98
CA ALA A 84 3.45 27.35 -2.06
C ALA A 84 4.90 27.52 -2.57
N GLY A 85 5.06 27.61 -3.88
CA GLY A 85 6.38 27.69 -4.53
C GLY A 85 7.13 26.37 -4.68
N GLN A 86 6.61 25.25 -4.15
CA GLN A 86 7.21 23.93 -4.37
C GLN A 86 6.46 23.18 -5.49
N PRO A 87 7.14 22.72 -6.55
CA PRO A 87 6.50 21.92 -7.58
C PRO A 87 6.12 20.55 -7.00
N PRO A 88 5.04 19.91 -7.48
CA PRO A 88 4.70 18.55 -7.07
C PRO A 88 5.89 17.61 -7.28
N PHE A 89 6.02 16.59 -6.42
CA PHE A 89 7.06 15.59 -6.56
C PHE A 89 7.06 14.95 -7.96
N THR A 90 8.24 14.55 -8.44
CA THR A 90 8.28 13.58 -9.54
C THR A 90 7.84 12.21 -9.00
N PRO A 91 7.34 11.31 -9.86
CA PRO A 91 6.94 9.99 -9.40
C PRO A 91 8.09 9.19 -8.74
N GLU A 92 9.32 9.37 -9.22
CA GLU A 92 10.53 8.71 -8.70
C GLU A 92 10.85 9.21 -7.29
N VAL A 93 10.87 10.53 -7.09
CA VAL A 93 11.10 11.15 -5.79
C VAL A 93 10.00 10.77 -4.79
N LEU A 94 8.74 10.72 -5.22
CA LEU A 94 7.65 10.26 -4.35
C LEU A 94 7.85 8.79 -3.93
N THR A 95 8.20 7.93 -4.88
CA THR A 95 8.46 6.51 -4.64
C THR A 95 9.60 6.31 -3.65
N GLU A 96 10.71 7.01 -3.86
CA GLU A 96 11.88 6.96 -2.98
C GLU A 96 11.58 7.51 -1.58
N ALA A 97 10.87 8.64 -1.49
CA ALA A 97 10.52 9.25 -0.22
C ALA A 97 9.58 8.37 0.61
N LEU A 98 8.54 7.80 0.00
CA LEU A 98 7.65 6.84 0.69
C LEU A 98 8.45 5.65 1.21
N ASN A 99 9.31 5.09 0.39
CA ASN A 99 10.14 3.94 0.73
C ASN A 99 11.18 4.24 1.82
N THR A 100 11.75 5.45 1.84
CA THR A 100 12.68 5.92 2.88
C THR A 100 12.00 5.99 4.26
N HIS A 101 10.70 6.26 4.29
CA HIS A 101 9.93 6.44 5.52
C HIS A 101 9.05 5.24 5.90
N LEU A 102 8.94 4.23 5.04
CA LEU A 102 8.29 2.97 5.37
C LEU A 102 9.10 2.20 6.40
N ARG A 103 8.53 2.04 7.61
CA ARG A 103 9.21 1.39 8.73
C ARG A 103 9.12 -0.13 8.73
N HIS A 104 8.15 -0.70 8.00
CA HIS A 104 7.95 -2.14 8.00
C HIS A 104 8.67 -2.79 6.80
N PRO A 105 9.61 -3.73 7.01
CA PRO A 105 10.42 -4.31 5.93
C PRO A 105 9.60 -5.16 4.97
N ALA A 106 8.42 -5.62 5.38
CA ALA A 106 7.50 -6.38 4.56
C ALA A 106 6.64 -5.55 3.59
N ILE A 107 6.84 -4.22 3.49
CA ILE A 107 6.09 -3.34 2.58
C ILE A 107 7.07 -2.58 1.69
N ARG A 108 6.77 -2.46 0.39
CA ARG A 108 7.58 -1.68 -0.55
C ARG A 108 6.70 -1.01 -1.60
N VAL A 109 6.90 0.28 -1.82
CA VAL A 109 6.35 0.98 -3.00
C VAL A 109 7.23 0.66 -4.19
N LEU A 110 6.62 0.17 -5.27
CA LEU A 110 7.32 -0.25 -6.49
C LEU A 110 7.55 0.94 -7.42
N GLN A 111 6.52 1.73 -7.65
CA GLN A 111 6.52 2.86 -8.58
C GLN A 111 5.31 3.75 -8.34
N ALA A 112 5.42 4.99 -8.81
CA ALA A 112 4.34 5.97 -8.82
C ALA A 112 4.12 6.54 -10.22
N PHE A 113 2.95 7.15 -10.44
CA PHE A 113 2.61 7.89 -11.63
C PHE A 113 1.77 9.12 -11.24
N ARG A 114 2.00 10.27 -11.87
CA ARG A 114 1.01 11.35 -11.81
C ARG A 114 -0.21 10.95 -12.61
N VAL A 115 -1.38 11.20 -12.06
CA VAL A 115 -2.65 10.90 -12.71
C VAL A 115 -3.59 12.10 -12.60
N PRO A 116 -4.63 12.18 -13.46
CA PRO A 116 -5.68 13.18 -13.33
C PRO A 116 -6.30 13.22 -11.93
N THR A 117 -6.79 14.38 -11.52
CA THR A 117 -7.36 14.61 -10.17
C THR A 117 -8.66 13.84 -9.92
N ASP A 118 -9.31 13.35 -10.97
CA ASP A 118 -10.52 12.52 -10.94
C ASP A 118 -10.22 11.01 -10.99
N PHE A 119 -8.96 10.60 -11.21
CA PHE A 119 -8.58 9.18 -11.25
C PHE A 119 -8.89 8.49 -9.91
N HIS A 120 -9.51 7.31 -9.96
CA HIS A 120 -9.80 6.51 -8.77
C HIS A 120 -9.30 5.07 -8.91
N ALA A 121 -8.26 4.71 -8.16
CA ALA A 121 -7.57 3.40 -8.27
C ALA A 121 -8.50 2.17 -8.22
N ARG A 122 -9.60 2.22 -7.45
CA ARG A 122 -10.59 1.13 -7.40
C ARG A 122 -11.52 1.10 -8.63
N HIS A 123 -11.92 2.25 -9.15
CA HIS A 123 -12.96 2.33 -10.19
C HIS A 123 -12.36 2.32 -11.59
N ALA A 124 -11.14 2.80 -11.76
CA ALA A 124 -10.41 2.75 -13.01
C ALA A 124 -9.82 1.35 -13.33
N ALA A 125 -9.73 0.47 -12.32
CA ALA A 125 -9.20 -0.87 -12.51
C ALA A 125 -10.20 -1.77 -13.27
N THR A 126 -9.77 -2.32 -14.40
CA THR A 126 -10.58 -3.19 -15.27
C THR A 126 -10.62 -4.65 -14.79
N SER A 127 -9.57 -5.12 -14.13
CA SER A 127 -9.48 -6.47 -13.58
C SER A 127 -8.57 -6.52 -12.35
N ARG A 128 -8.63 -7.63 -11.61
CA ARG A 128 -7.67 -7.98 -10.56
C ARG A 128 -7.34 -9.46 -10.70
N THR A 129 -6.08 -9.81 -10.51
CA THR A 129 -5.61 -11.19 -10.59
C THR A 129 -5.14 -11.66 -9.22
N TYR A 130 -5.57 -12.87 -8.86
CA TYR A 130 -5.18 -13.54 -7.61
C TYR A 130 -4.41 -14.81 -7.94
N LEU A 131 -3.34 -15.07 -7.19
CA LEU A 131 -2.52 -16.27 -7.31
C LEU A 131 -2.65 -17.07 -6.00
N TYR A 132 -3.15 -18.29 -6.11
CA TYR A 132 -3.11 -19.27 -5.03
C TYR A 132 -2.00 -20.29 -5.27
N ARG A 133 -1.21 -20.57 -4.24
CA ARG A 133 -0.13 -21.57 -4.28
C ARG A 133 -0.51 -22.71 -3.36
N LEU A 134 -0.67 -23.89 -3.95
CA LEU A 134 -1.04 -25.11 -3.24
C LEU A 134 0.13 -26.11 -3.34
N VAL A 135 0.39 -26.82 -2.25
CA VAL A 135 1.45 -27.86 -2.19
C VAL A 135 0.81 -29.19 -1.83
N THR A 136 1.12 -30.23 -2.60
CA THR A 136 0.72 -31.62 -2.37
C THR A 136 1.88 -32.44 -1.83
N GLY A 137 1.60 -33.53 -1.12
CA GLY A 137 2.64 -34.44 -0.59
C GLY A 137 3.34 -33.95 0.69
N CYS A 138 2.93 -32.79 1.22
CA CYS A 138 3.33 -32.31 2.55
C CYS A 138 2.11 -32.36 3.47
N ALA A 139 2.00 -33.41 4.28
CA ALA A 139 0.89 -33.59 5.22
C ALA A 139 0.94 -32.61 6.40
N ARG A 140 2.13 -32.07 6.70
CA ARG A 140 2.36 -31.16 7.83
C ARG A 140 3.12 -29.91 7.42
N TYR A 141 2.88 -28.81 8.16
CA TYR A 141 3.51 -27.51 7.91
C TYR A 141 5.04 -27.53 8.03
N ASP A 142 5.58 -28.35 8.94
CA ASP A 142 7.03 -28.48 9.14
C ASP A 142 7.75 -29.17 7.98
N GLN A 143 7.02 -29.91 7.15
CA GLN A 143 7.54 -30.54 5.92
C GLN A 143 7.66 -29.56 4.75
N LEU A 144 7.03 -28.39 4.82
CA LEU A 144 7.19 -27.37 3.79
C LEU A 144 8.60 -26.81 3.80
N SER A 145 9.14 -26.60 2.59
CA SER A 145 10.35 -25.80 2.38
C SER A 145 10.24 -24.49 3.16
N VAL A 146 11.32 -24.09 3.83
CA VAL A 146 11.37 -22.83 4.60
C VAL A 146 11.07 -21.60 3.73
N PHE A 147 11.30 -21.67 2.42
CA PHE A 147 10.98 -20.62 1.46
C PHE A 147 9.47 -20.51 1.15
N GLU A 148 8.73 -21.60 1.38
CA GLU A 148 7.30 -21.73 1.06
C GLU A 148 6.39 -21.58 2.28
N ARG A 149 6.97 -21.60 3.48
CA ARG A 149 6.28 -21.29 4.73
C ARG A 149 5.60 -19.93 4.64
N ASN A 150 4.35 -19.88 5.07
CA ASN A 150 3.47 -18.72 4.96
C ASN A 150 3.24 -18.20 3.54
N ARG A 151 3.56 -18.93 2.47
CA ARG A 151 3.34 -18.49 1.06
C ARG A 151 2.48 -19.45 0.24
N CYS A 152 2.15 -20.60 0.80
CA CYS A 152 1.34 -21.61 0.16
C CYS A 152 0.46 -22.33 1.18
N TRP A 153 -0.54 -23.03 0.69
CA TRP A 153 -1.38 -23.92 1.49
C TRP A 153 -1.00 -25.38 1.23
N ALA A 154 -0.69 -26.12 2.29
CA ALA A 154 -0.44 -27.57 2.20
C ALA A 154 -1.77 -28.31 2.15
N LEU A 155 -2.01 -29.04 1.06
CA LEU A 155 -3.17 -29.91 0.93
C LEU A 155 -2.90 -31.19 1.71
N ARG A 156 -3.80 -31.52 2.63
CA ARG A 156 -3.77 -32.80 3.33
C ARG A 156 -4.14 -33.88 2.32
N ALA A 157 -3.29 -34.89 2.17
CA ALA A 157 -3.71 -36.14 1.54
C ALA A 157 -4.62 -36.87 2.53
N GLU A 158 -5.79 -37.31 2.06
CA GLU A 158 -6.63 -38.28 2.77
C GLU A 158 -5.95 -39.65 2.83
#